data_AF-A0A1H7UVI2-F1
#
_entry.id   AF-A0A1H7UVI2-F1
#
_cell.length_a   1.000
_cell.length_b   1.000
_cell.length_c   1.000
_cell.angle_alpha   90.00
_cell.angle_beta   90.00
_cell.angle_gamma   90.00
#
_symmetry.space_group_name_H-M   'P 1'
#
loop_
_entity.id
_entity.type
_entity.pdbx_description
1 polymer ?
#
loop_
_entity_poly.entity_id
_entity_poly.type
_entity_poly.pdbx_seq_one_letter_code
_entity_poly.pdbx_strand_id
1 'polypeptide(L)'
;MQKSDFLTLTDIEKCKAVLKVCEQVIPLLKDNQNIYTAVNPATTKAKQFVLQQDIQASAISVFLDNIDEDNDLGMLVYQVKNDKEEQALDIIIYIIGFIANIAHKMENTISLMPAPVIEATDEVVFEIFALYEKLQVQ
;
A
#
# COMPACT_ATOMS: atom_id res chain seq x y z
N MET A 1 -8.22 7.62 -14.81
CA MET A 1 -7.06 8.48 -15.10
C MET A 1 -6.22 7.77 -16.14
N GLN A 2 -5.75 8.44 -17.20
CA GLN A 2 -4.92 7.76 -18.20
C GLN A 2 -3.48 7.59 -17.69
N LYS A 3 -2.77 6.56 -18.17
CA LYS A 3 -1.37 6.27 -17.81
C LYS A 3 -0.43 7.44 -18.08
N SER A 4 -0.64 8.13 -19.21
CA SER A 4 0.11 9.34 -19.57
C SER A 4 -0.02 10.43 -18.51
N ASP A 5 -1.23 10.64 -17.99
CA ASP A 5 -1.50 11.71 -17.02
C ASP A 5 -0.85 11.37 -15.67
N PHE A 6 -0.91 10.11 -15.25
CA PHE A 6 -0.29 9.66 -14.00
C PHE A 6 1.23 9.85 -13.97
N LEU A 7 1.91 9.57 -15.09
CA LEU A 7 3.36 9.69 -15.17
C LEU A 7 3.87 11.14 -15.09
N THR A 8 2.99 12.13 -15.30
CA THR A 8 3.33 13.56 -15.16
C THR A 8 3.22 14.08 -13.73
N LEU A 9 2.63 13.29 -12.83
CA LEU A 9 2.46 13.67 -11.43
C LEU A 9 3.80 13.65 -10.68
N THR A 10 3.93 14.54 -9.69
CA THR A 10 5.01 14.45 -8.69
C THR A 10 4.86 13.18 -7.85
N ASP A 11 5.94 12.71 -7.24
CA ASP A 11 5.93 11.50 -6.39
C ASP A 11 4.86 11.59 -5.28
N ILE A 12 4.68 12.76 -4.64
CA ILE A 12 3.64 12.96 -3.63
C ILE A 12 2.23 12.94 -4.22
N GLU A 13 2.01 13.50 -5.42
CA GLU A 13 0.71 13.44 -6.10
C GLU A 13 0.35 12.02 -6.51
N LYS A 14 1.34 11.22 -6.93
CA LYS A 14 1.16 9.78 -7.18
C LYS A 14 0.72 9.06 -5.91
N CYS A 15 1.38 9.29 -4.77
CA CYS A 15 0.98 8.74 -3.48
C CYS A 15 -0.46 9.13 -3.09
N LYS A 16 -0.86 10.39 -3.31
CA LYS A 16 -2.23 10.85 -3.07
C LYS A 16 -3.25 10.12 -3.95
N ALA A 17 -2.92 9.89 -5.22
CA ALA A 17 -3.81 9.20 -6.13
C ALA A 17 -4.07 7.75 -5.69
N VAL A 18 -3.03 7.03 -5.30
CA VAL A 18 -3.18 5.63 -4.86
C VAL A 18 -3.82 5.52 -3.48
N LEU A 19 -3.59 6.46 -2.55
CA LEU A 19 -4.28 6.48 -1.26
C LEU A 19 -5.81 6.61 -1.39
N LYS A 20 -6.32 7.29 -2.43
CA LYS A 20 -7.77 7.34 -2.69
C LYS A 20 -8.34 5.98 -3.06
N VAL A 21 -7.55 5.10 -3.68
CA VAL A 21 -7.95 3.71 -3.93
C VAL A 21 -7.96 2.95 -2.61
N CYS A 22 -6.92 3.12 -1.79
CA CYS A 22 -6.83 2.53 -0.45
C CYS A 22 -8.10 2.81 0.39
N GLU A 23 -8.56 4.06 0.41
CA GLU A 23 -9.76 4.47 1.17
C GLU A 23 -11.04 3.78 0.72
N GLN A 24 -11.11 3.34 -0.54
CA GLN A 24 -12.28 2.66 -1.10
C GLN A 24 -12.25 1.15 -0.86
N VAL A 25 -11.06 0.56 -0.69
CA VAL A 25 -10.90 -0.89 -0.46
C VAL A 25 -10.86 -1.27 1.02
N ILE A 26 -10.40 -0.39 1.92
CA ILE A 26 -10.37 -0.64 3.38
C ILE A 26 -11.72 -1.14 3.94
N PRO A 27 -12.89 -0.58 3.56
CA PRO A 27 -14.18 -1.04 4.08
C PRO A 27 -14.52 -2.50 3.73
N LEU A 28 -13.88 -3.08 2.71
CA LEU A 28 -14.06 -4.48 2.32
C LEU A 28 -13.43 -5.44 3.35
N LEU A 29 -12.50 -4.96 4.17
CA LEU A 29 -11.80 -5.75 5.18
C LEU A 29 -12.47 -5.70 6.56
N LYS A 30 -13.59 -4.99 6.69
CA LYS A 30 -14.23 -4.69 7.99
C LYS A 30 -14.64 -5.94 8.78
N ASP A 31 -14.95 -7.03 8.08
CA ASP A 31 -15.45 -8.28 8.66
C ASP A 31 -14.28 -9.16 9.15
N ASN A 32 -13.03 -8.82 8.78
CA ASN A 32 -11.81 -9.46 9.23
C ASN A 32 -11.04 -8.54 10.19
N GLN A 33 -11.41 -8.61 11.47
CA GLN A 33 -10.95 -7.68 12.51
C GLN A 33 -9.44 -7.67 12.68
N ASN A 34 -8.76 -8.81 12.52
CA ASN A 34 -7.30 -8.91 12.63
C ASN A 34 -6.62 -8.10 11.53
N ILE A 35 -7.05 -8.30 10.28
CA ILE A 35 -6.51 -7.58 9.12
C ILE A 35 -6.79 -6.10 9.20
N TYR A 36 -8.03 -5.73 9.57
CA TYR A 36 -8.40 -4.32 9.72
C TYR A 36 -7.53 -3.60 10.77
N THR A 37 -7.17 -4.31 11.84
CA THR A 37 -6.31 -3.79 12.92
C THR A 37 -4.86 -3.57 12.46
N ALA A 38 -4.34 -4.39 11.56
CA ALA A 38 -3.00 -4.23 10.98
C ALA A 38 -2.97 -3.17 9.84
N VAL A 39 -4.01 -3.11 9.02
CA VAL A 39 -4.13 -2.18 7.89
C VAL A 39 -4.24 -0.72 8.33
N ASN A 40 -4.97 -0.44 9.41
CA ASN A 40 -5.22 0.94 9.83
C ASN A 40 -3.94 1.71 10.25
N PRO A 41 -3.02 1.13 11.05
CA PRO A 41 -1.71 1.74 11.31
C PRO A 41 -0.88 1.97 10.05
N ALA A 42 -0.78 0.98 9.16
CA ALA A 42 0.01 1.08 7.93
C ALA A 42 -0.47 2.23 7.03
N THR A 43 -1.77 2.27 6.78
CA THR A 43 -2.41 3.30 5.96
C THR A 43 -2.36 4.67 6.62
N THR A 44 -2.42 4.75 7.95
CA THR A 44 -2.24 6.00 8.69
C THR A 44 -0.83 6.55 8.51
N LYS A 45 0.21 5.72 8.63
CA LYS A 45 1.61 6.15 8.44
C LYS A 45 1.86 6.65 7.02
N ALA A 46 1.36 5.93 6.02
CA ALA A 46 1.40 6.36 4.63
C ALA A 46 0.70 7.72 4.41
N LYS A 47 -0.48 7.94 5.00
CA LYS A 47 -1.18 9.23 4.95
C LYS A 47 -0.39 10.35 5.63
N GLN A 48 0.19 10.11 6.80
CA GLN A 48 1.01 11.10 7.52
C GLN A 48 2.21 11.55 6.68
N PHE A 49 2.91 10.60 6.03
CA PHE A 49 4.00 10.91 5.09
C PHE A 49 3.52 11.79 3.91
N VAL A 50 2.40 11.43 3.28
CA VAL A 50 1.84 12.21 2.15
C VAL A 50 1.39 13.61 2.54
N LEU A 51 0.99 13.80 3.80
CA LEU A 51 0.72 15.10 4.40
C LEU A 51 1.99 15.84 4.84
N GLN A 52 3.17 15.33 4.50
CA GLN A 52 4.49 15.90 4.81
C GLN A 52 4.74 16.07 6.31
N GLN A 53 4.18 15.17 7.12
CA GLN A 53 4.58 15.03 8.51
C GLN A 53 5.96 14.36 8.60
N ASP A 54 6.68 14.59 9.69
CA ASP A 54 8.00 14.01 9.94
C ASP A 54 7.88 12.51 10.24
N ILE A 55 7.75 11.72 9.18
CA ILE A 55 7.59 10.26 9.20
C ILE A 55 8.73 9.67 8.38
N GLN A 56 9.52 8.82 9.03
CA GLN A 56 10.58 8.08 8.38
C GLN A 56 10.01 6.97 7.48
N ALA A 57 10.68 6.69 6.37
CA ALA A 57 10.33 5.59 5.46
C ALA A 57 10.21 4.25 6.19
N SER A 58 11.09 3.99 7.16
CA SER A 58 11.09 2.79 8.02
C SER A 58 9.79 2.61 8.82
N ALA A 59 9.13 3.72 9.20
CA ALA A 59 7.86 3.68 9.92
C ALA A 59 6.67 3.32 9.02
N ILE A 60 6.86 3.31 7.70
CA ILE A 60 5.89 2.86 6.70
C ILE A 60 6.23 1.42 6.27
N SER A 61 7.51 1.13 6.01
CA SER A 61 7.93 -0.18 5.51
C SER A 61 7.81 -1.30 6.54
N VAL A 62 7.82 -0.99 7.85
CA VAL A 62 7.76 -1.99 8.92
C VAL A 62 6.55 -2.94 8.82
N PHE A 63 5.47 -2.53 8.17
CA PHE A 63 4.26 -3.36 7.99
C PHE A 63 4.38 -4.40 6.86
N LEU A 64 5.47 -4.36 6.08
CA LEU A 64 5.76 -5.25 4.95
C LEU A 64 7.00 -6.11 5.17
N ASP A 65 7.68 -5.91 6.30
CA ASP A 65 8.92 -6.58 6.70
C ASP A 65 8.89 -6.80 8.22
N ASN A 66 7.72 -7.14 8.77
CA ASN A 66 7.57 -7.38 10.20
C ASN A 66 7.83 -8.85 10.50
N ILE A 67 8.61 -9.11 11.54
CA ILE A 67 8.80 -10.49 12.05
C ILE A 67 7.52 -10.97 12.78
N ASP A 68 6.67 -10.04 13.21
CA ASP A 68 5.39 -10.33 13.82
C ASP A 68 4.34 -10.72 12.77
N GLU A 69 4.04 -12.01 12.67
CA GLU A 69 3.08 -12.60 11.73
C GLU A 69 1.66 -12.01 11.85
N ASP A 70 1.30 -11.44 13.00
CA ASP A 70 0.00 -10.81 13.23
C ASP A 70 -0.09 -9.37 12.69
N ASN A 71 1.06 -8.76 12.37
CA ASN A 71 1.17 -7.36 11.91
C ASN A 71 1.83 -7.22 10.54
N ASP A 72 2.45 -8.28 10.01
CA ASP A 72 2.97 -8.32 8.65
C ASP A 72 1.82 -8.47 7.65
N LEU A 73 1.60 -7.46 6.83
CA LEU A 73 0.50 -7.47 5.86
C LEU A 73 0.67 -8.60 4.84
N GLY A 74 1.90 -8.92 4.43
CA GLY A 74 2.19 -10.01 3.49
C GLY A 74 1.87 -11.39 4.06
N MET A 75 2.11 -11.61 5.36
CA MET A 75 1.72 -12.85 6.04
C MET A 75 0.20 -12.95 6.21
N LEU A 76 -0.47 -11.83 6.49
CA LEU A 76 -1.92 -11.79 6.66
C LEU A 76 -2.69 -12.16 5.39
N VAL A 77 -2.14 -11.94 4.19
CA VAL A 77 -2.75 -12.37 2.91
C VAL A 77 -3.08 -13.86 2.93
N TYR A 78 -2.16 -14.70 3.41
CA TYR A 78 -2.35 -16.16 3.46
C TYR A 78 -3.41 -16.60 4.47
N GLN A 79 -3.85 -15.71 5.36
CA GLN A 79 -4.90 -15.97 6.34
C GLN A 79 -6.29 -15.61 5.80
N VAL A 80 -6.36 -14.90 4.67
CA VAL A 80 -7.62 -14.53 4.02
C VAL A 80 -8.20 -15.72 3.26
N LYS A 81 -9.49 -15.96 3.43
CA LYS A 81 -10.22 -17.03 2.70
C LYS A 81 -11.22 -16.48 1.69
N ASN A 82 -11.47 -15.18 1.73
CA ASN A 82 -12.41 -14.49 0.86
C ASN A 82 -11.62 -13.77 -0.24
N ASP A 83 -11.87 -14.15 -1.50
CA ASP A 83 -11.18 -13.59 -2.67
C ASP A 83 -11.25 -12.04 -2.75
N LYS A 84 -12.39 -11.44 -2.34
CA LYS A 84 -12.54 -9.97 -2.33
C LYS A 84 -11.70 -9.32 -1.24
N GLU A 85 -11.63 -9.94 -0.06
CA GLU A 85 -10.79 -9.44 1.03
C GLU A 85 -9.31 -9.60 0.70
N GLU A 86 -8.92 -10.70 0.06
CA GLU A 86 -7.55 -10.99 -0.35
C GLU A 86 -7.07 -9.95 -1.36
N GLN A 87 -7.85 -9.74 -2.43
CA GLN A 87 -7.56 -8.71 -3.43
C GLN A 87 -7.55 -7.29 -2.84
N ALA A 88 -8.42 -6.99 -1.87
CA ALA A 88 -8.41 -5.70 -1.19
C ALA A 88 -7.13 -5.52 -0.36
N LEU A 89 -6.65 -6.57 0.31
CA LEU A 89 -5.42 -6.55 1.07
C LEU A 89 -4.19 -6.43 0.15
N ASP A 90 -4.15 -7.14 -0.97
CA ASP A 90 -3.08 -7.04 -1.98
C ASP A 90 -2.93 -5.61 -2.50
N ILE A 91 -4.05 -4.96 -2.82
CA ILE A 91 -4.06 -3.55 -3.24
C ILE A 91 -3.42 -2.67 -2.15
N ILE A 92 -3.77 -2.88 -0.89
CA ILE A 92 -3.22 -2.10 0.22
C ILE A 92 -1.71 -2.35 0.34
N ILE A 93 -1.25 -3.59 0.26
CA ILE A 93 0.17 -3.96 0.32
C ILE A 93 0.96 -3.23 -0.77
N TYR A 94 0.48 -3.26 -2.02
CA TYR A 94 1.11 -2.54 -3.13
C TYR A 94 1.15 -1.03 -2.91
N ILE A 95 0.08 -0.45 -2.35
CA ILE A 95 0.03 0.98 -2.02
C ILE A 95 1.05 1.34 -0.95
N ILE A 96 1.13 0.56 0.14
CA ILE A 96 2.10 0.79 1.22
C ILE A 96 3.52 0.64 0.68
N GLY A 97 3.78 -0.38 -0.14
CA GLY A 97 5.09 -0.62 -0.75
C GLY A 97 5.54 0.54 -1.65
N PHE A 98 4.65 1.00 -2.53
CA PHE A 98 4.90 2.13 -3.40
C PHE A 98 5.22 3.41 -2.61
N ILE A 99 4.46 3.70 -1.55
CA ILE A 99 4.67 4.89 -0.72
C ILE A 99 5.97 4.79 0.09
N ALA A 100 6.27 3.61 0.65
CA ALA A 100 7.52 3.37 1.36
C ALA A 100 8.74 3.54 0.42
N ASN A 101 8.66 3.06 -0.81
CA ASN A 101 9.71 3.22 -1.82
C ASN A 101 9.96 4.71 -2.14
N ILE A 102 8.89 5.49 -2.34
CA ILE A 102 9.01 6.95 -2.54
C ILE A 102 9.64 7.63 -1.32
N ALA A 103 9.23 7.26 -0.11
CA ALA A 103 9.82 7.81 1.11
C ALA A 103 11.33 7.52 1.21
N HIS A 104 11.74 6.27 0.97
CA HIS A 104 13.15 5.88 0.93
C HIS A 104 13.95 6.67 -0.12
N LYS A 105 13.40 6.84 -1.32
CA LYS A 105 14.01 7.64 -2.39
C LYS A 105 14.18 9.10 -1.97
N MET A 106 13.19 9.69 -1.31
CA MET A 106 13.26 11.08 -0.82
C MET A 106 14.29 11.24 0.31
N GLU A 107 14.44 10.23 1.17
CA GLU A 107 15.42 10.20 2.26
C GLU A 107 16.84 9.83 1.82
N ASN A 108 17.02 9.37 0.57
CA ASN A 108 18.26 8.74 0.08
C ASN A 108 18.70 7.55 0.95
N THR A 109 17.74 6.75 1.42
CA THR A 109 18.01 5.55 2.21
C THR A 109 17.80 4.29 1.38
N ILE A 110 18.65 3.28 1.59
CA ILE A 110 18.49 1.97 0.95
C ILE A 110 17.34 1.25 1.67
N SER A 111 16.31 0.86 0.92
CA SER A 111 15.26 0.02 1.45
C SER A 111 15.80 -1.39 1.72
N LEU A 112 15.46 -1.95 2.88
CA LEU A 112 15.76 -3.34 3.24
C LEU A 112 14.57 -4.28 2.99
N MET A 113 13.47 -3.77 2.40
CA MET A 113 12.26 -4.54 2.14
C MET A 113 12.51 -5.71 1.16
N PRO A 114 11.64 -6.72 1.11
CA PRO A 114 11.69 -7.75 0.07
C PRO A 114 11.64 -7.14 -1.35
N ALA A 115 12.37 -7.73 -2.30
CA ALA A 115 12.48 -7.22 -3.67
C ALA A 115 11.15 -6.84 -4.36
N PRO A 116 10.03 -7.60 -4.21
CA PRO A 116 8.74 -7.23 -4.82
C PRO A 116 8.17 -5.88 -4.30
N VAL A 117 8.56 -5.47 -3.09
CA VAL A 117 8.14 -4.22 -2.46
C VAL A 117 9.09 -3.07 -2.82
N ILE A 118 10.39 -3.36 -2.95
CA ILE A 118 11.40 -2.41 -3.48
C ILE A 118 11.14 -2.09 -4.96
N GLU A 119 10.65 -3.08 -5.71
CA GLU A 119 10.29 -2.98 -7.13
C GLU A 119 8.90 -2.36 -7.36
N ALA A 120 8.22 -1.88 -6.30
CA ALA A 120 7.00 -1.09 -6.37
C ALA A 120 7.29 0.27 -7.05
N THR A 121 7.42 0.23 -8.37
CA THR A 121 7.67 1.37 -9.25
C THR A 121 6.34 1.97 -9.74
N ASP A 122 6.39 2.93 -10.66
CA ASP A 122 5.19 3.43 -11.32
C ASP A 122 4.34 2.31 -11.98
N GLU A 123 4.93 1.14 -12.27
CA GLU A 123 4.22 0.00 -12.87
C GLU A 123 3.22 -0.66 -11.92
N VAL A 124 3.57 -0.78 -10.63
CA VAL A 124 2.68 -1.36 -9.60
C VAL A 124 1.39 -0.55 -9.45
N VAL A 125 1.43 0.75 -9.79
CA VAL A 125 0.25 1.61 -9.74
C VAL A 125 -0.81 1.20 -10.77
N PHE A 126 -0.38 0.73 -11.95
CA PHE A 126 -1.32 0.20 -12.93
C PHE A 126 -1.91 -1.14 -12.47
N GLU A 127 -1.15 -1.95 -11.75
CA GLU A 127 -1.66 -3.17 -11.12
C GLU A 127 -2.68 -2.86 -10.04
N ILE A 128 -2.41 -1.87 -9.16
CA ILE A 128 -3.36 -1.36 -8.16
C ILE A 128 -4.69 -0.98 -8.82
N PHE A 129 -4.65 -0.17 -9.89
CA PHE A 129 -5.87 0.25 -10.58
C PHE A 129 -6.58 -0.91 -11.27
N ALA A 130 -5.86 -1.84 -11.90
CA ALA A 130 -6.45 -3.00 -12.56
C ALA A 130 -7.12 -3.96 -11.56
N LEU A 131 -6.49 -4.21 -10.40
CA LEU A 131 -7.08 -5.00 -9.32
C LEU A 131 -8.31 -4.31 -8.74
N TYR A 132 -8.22 -3.00 -8.52
CA TYR A 132 -9.36 -2.21 -8.04
C TYR A 132 -10.55 -2.25 -9.01
N GLU A 133 -10.32 -2.14 -10.32
CA GLU A 133 -11.38 -2.27 -11.33
C GLU A 133 -12.04 -3.65 -11.29
N LYS A 134 -11.26 -4.74 -11.15
CA LYS A 134 -11.81 -6.10 -11.01
C LYS A 134 -12.71 -6.22 -9.78
N LEU A 135 -12.30 -5.65 -8.64
CA LEU A 135 -13.09 -5.65 -7.41
C LEU A 135 -14.44 -4.94 -7.55
N GLN A 136 -14.53 -3.89 -8.37
CA GLN A 136 -15.79 -3.15 -8.59
C GLN A 136 -16.82 -3.91 -9.43
N VAL A 137 -16.38 -4.91 -10.22
CA VAL A 137 -17.24 -5.65 -11.17
C VAL A 137 -17.79 -6.96 -10.57
N GLN A 138 -17.24 -7.41 -9.42
CA GLN A 138 -17.66 -8.61 -8.70
C GLN A 138 -18.70 -8.31 -7.62
#